data_AF-A0A4P7CHQ8-F1
#
_entry.id   AF-A0A4P7CHQ8-F1
#
_cell.length_a   1.000
_cell.length_b   1.000
_cell.length_c   1.000
_cell.angle_alpha   90.00
_cell.angle_beta   90.00
_cell.angle_gamma   90.00
#
_symmetry.space_group_name_H-M   'P 1'
#
loop_
_entity.id
_entity.type
_entity.pdbx_description
1 polymer ?
#
loop_
_entity_poly.entity_id
_entity_poly.type
_entity_poly.pdbx_seq_one_letter_code
_entity_poly.pdbx_strand_id
1 'polypeptide(L)'
;MLIYYSPLKIIALTLKQSSKKDFYLRLHHWYLKHKAFLEERSDKPNEKGYYPYKHRNVRSAYHSFKRYMDYLFTYEKYGDLNIEKTTNRLENLFGQLKKKLSHHTGLTKRHKIMFIKDFLNKKSC
;
A
#
# COMPACT_ATOMS: atom_id res chain seq x y z
N MET A 1 -12.51 -5.97 -20.82
CA MET A 1 -11.97 -5.09 -19.75
C MET A 1 -11.59 -5.85 -18.46
N LEU A 2 -12.18 -7.01 -18.14
CA LEU A 2 -11.87 -7.80 -16.91
C LEU A 2 -10.57 -8.62 -16.94
N ILE A 3 -9.99 -8.86 -18.11
CA ILE A 3 -8.87 -9.79 -18.30
C ILE A 3 -7.53 -9.24 -17.75
N TYR A 4 -7.39 -7.91 -17.61
CA TYR A 4 -6.12 -7.25 -17.24
C TYR A 4 -5.98 -6.84 -15.77
N TYR A 5 -7.08 -6.83 -15.01
CA TYR A 5 -7.03 -6.58 -13.56
C TYR A 5 -6.49 -7.79 -12.79
N SER A 6 -6.74 -8.99 -13.32
CA SER A 6 -6.33 -10.27 -12.72
C SER A 6 -4.80 -10.42 -12.61
N PRO A 7 -3.98 -10.15 -13.64
CA PRO A 7 -2.55 -10.47 -13.60
C PRO A 7 -1.72 -9.57 -12.66
N LEU A 8 -2.03 -8.27 -12.57
CA LEU A 8 -1.33 -7.38 -11.62
C LEU A 8 -1.67 -7.76 -10.16
N LYS A 9 -2.93 -8.15 -9.91
CA LYS A 9 -3.37 -8.65 -8.60
C LYS A 9 -2.62 -9.92 -8.20
N ILE A 10 -2.40 -10.85 -9.14
CA ILE A 10 -1.63 -12.06 -8.89
C ILE A 10 -0.21 -11.72 -8.43
N ILE A 11 0.46 -10.78 -9.11
CA ILE A 11 1.80 -10.31 -8.71
C ILE A 11 1.76 -9.68 -7.31
N ALA A 12 0.77 -8.82 -7.04
CA ALA A 12 0.62 -8.19 -5.73
C ALA A 12 0.47 -9.21 -4.59
N LEU A 13 -0.23 -10.33 -4.83
CA LEU A 13 -0.40 -11.39 -3.83
C LEU A 13 0.90 -12.14 -3.51
N THR A 14 1.90 -12.12 -4.40
CA THR A 14 3.20 -12.77 -4.12
C THR A 14 4.13 -11.92 -3.25
N LEU A 15 3.77 -10.67 -2.94
CA LEU A 15 4.63 -9.69 -2.26
C LEU A 15 5.21 -10.22 -0.95
N LYS A 16 4.42 -10.92 -0.13
CA LYS A 16 4.87 -11.46 1.18
C LYS A 16 5.91 -12.59 1.05
N GLN A 17 5.92 -13.27 -0.09
CA GLN A 17 6.67 -14.52 -0.30
C GLN A 17 7.85 -14.34 -1.27
N SER A 18 7.95 -13.19 -1.94
CA SER A 18 8.98 -12.92 -2.94
C SER A 18 10.13 -12.11 -2.34
N SER A 19 11.32 -12.23 -2.93
CA SER A 19 12.38 -11.25 -2.71
C SER A 19 12.08 -9.94 -3.42
N LYS A 20 12.68 -8.82 -3.00
CA LYS A 20 12.59 -7.54 -3.73
C LYS A 20 12.95 -7.68 -5.20
N LYS A 21 14.04 -8.40 -5.49
CA LYS A 21 14.55 -8.60 -6.85
C LYS A 21 13.55 -9.36 -7.72
N ASP A 22 13.03 -10.46 -7.22
CA ASP A 22 12.09 -11.31 -7.98
C ASP A 22 10.75 -10.61 -8.21
N PHE A 23 10.26 -9.89 -7.18
CA PHE A 23 9.05 -9.11 -7.30
C PHE A 23 9.20 -7.99 -8.34
N TYR A 24 10.33 -7.27 -8.31
CA TYR A 24 10.65 -6.24 -9.30
C TYR A 24 10.67 -6.81 -10.72
N LEU A 25 11.34 -7.93 -10.95
CA LEU A 25 11.44 -8.55 -12.27
C LEU A 25 10.06 -8.96 -12.80
N ARG A 26 9.23 -9.62 -11.97
CA ARG A 26 7.86 -10.01 -12.35
C ARG A 26 7.00 -8.78 -12.68
N LEU A 27 7.07 -7.74 -11.84
CA LEU A 27 6.34 -6.49 -12.05
C LEU A 27 6.79 -5.77 -13.33
N HIS A 28 8.10 -5.77 -13.60
CA HIS A 28 8.68 -5.14 -14.79
C HIS A 28 8.28 -5.87 -16.07
N HIS A 29 8.39 -7.20 -16.10
CA HIS A 29 7.92 -8.01 -17.23
C HIS A 29 6.42 -7.82 -17.49
N TRP A 30 5.62 -7.76 -16.43
CA TRP A 30 4.20 -7.45 -16.56
C TRP A 30 3.97 -6.08 -17.19
N TYR A 31 4.72 -5.06 -16.78
CA TYR A 31 4.62 -3.72 -17.38
C TYR A 31 4.97 -3.72 -18.87
N LEU A 32 6.06 -4.37 -19.27
CA LEU A 32 6.46 -4.43 -20.68
C LEU A 32 5.36 -5.06 -21.54
N LYS A 33 4.77 -6.16 -21.06
CA LYS A 33 3.66 -6.84 -21.75
C LYS A 33 2.40 -5.99 -21.86
N HIS A 34 2.13 -5.11 -20.88
CA HIS A 34 0.88 -4.34 -20.80
C HIS A 34 1.08 -2.84 -21.03
N LYS A 35 2.24 -2.41 -21.56
CA LYS A 35 2.57 -0.99 -21.72
C LYS A 35 1.53 -0.26 -22.58
N ALA A 36 1.21 -0.80 -23.75
CA ALA A 36 0.22 -0.21 -24.67
C ALA A 36 -1.15 -0.06 -23.99
N PHE A 37 -1.59 -1.09 -23.24
CA PHE A 37 -2.82 -1.03 -22.46
C PHE A 37 -2.78 0.08 -21.41
N LEU A 38 -1.68 0.24 -20.66
CA LEU A 38 -1.56 1.30 -19.64
C LEU A 38 -1.48 2.71 -20.22
N GLU A 39 -1.03 2.83 -21.46
CA GLU A 39 -0.88 4.11 -22.17
C GLU A 39 -2.13 4.50 -22.96
N GLU A 40 -3.11 3.59 -23.09
CA GLU A 40 -4.38 3.85 -23.75
C GLU A 40 -5.11 5.04 -23.12
N ARG A 41 -5.45 6.03 -23.96
CA ARG A 41 -6.18 7.24 -23.57
C ARG A 41 -7.58 7.26 -24.17
N SER A 42 -8.48 7.93 -23.47
CA SER A 42 -9.82 8.26 -23.96
C SER A 42 -9.73 9.07 -25.25
N ASP A 43 -10.67 8.87 -26.17
CA ASP A 43 -10.82 9.68 -27.38
C ASP A 43 -11.53 11.01 -27.10
N LYS A 44 -12.13 11.15 -25.90
CA LYS A 44 -12.78 12.38 -25.43
C LYS A 44 -11.90 13.09 -24.38
N PRO A 45 -11.66 14.39 -24.50
CA PRO A 45 -10.98 15.17 -23.48
C PRO A 45 -11.88 15.39 -22.25
N ASN A 46 -11.26 15.63 -21.09
CA ASN A 46 -11.96 16.07 -19.88
C ASN A 46 -12.21 17.59 -19.91
N GLU A 47 -12.88 18.11 -18.89
CA GLU A 47 -13.19 19.55 -18.71
C GLU A 47 -11.97 20.47 -18.79
N LYS A 48 -10.76 19.94 -18.54
CA LYS A 48 -9.49 20.68 -18.56
C LYS A 48 -8.72 20.49 -19.88
N GLY A 49 -9.32 19.86 -20.90
CA GLY A 49 -8.69 19.60 -22.20
C GLY A 49 -7.72 18.42 -22.25
N TYR A 50 -7.58 17.64 -21.17
CA TYR A 50 -6.70 16.47 -21.15
C TYR A 50 -7.45 15.21 -21.54
N TYR A 51 -6.81 14.33 -22.31
CA TYR A 51 -7.33 13.00 -22.64
C TYR A 51 -6.94 12.01 -21.51
N PRO A 52 -7.89 11.61 -20.64
CA PRO A 52 -7.56 10.75 -19.50
C PRO A 52 -7.16 9.34 -19.94
N TYR A 53 -6.29 8.70 -19.16
CA TYR A 53 -5.97 7.27 -19.35
C TYR A 53 -7.21 6.41 -19.08
N LYS A 54 -7.51 5.45 -19.98
CA LYS A 54 -8.67 4.56 -19.83
C LYS A 54 -8.53 3.66 -18.58
N HIS A 55 -7.33 3.21 -18.27
CA HIS A 55 -7.06 2.25 -17.18
C HIS A 55 -6.35 2.89 -15.98
N ARG A 56 -6.85 4.06 -15.54
CA ARG A 56 -6.21 4.90 -14.51
C ARG A 56 -5.89 4.15 -13.21
N ASN A 57 -6.76 3.26 -12.76
CA ASN A 57 -6.59 2.55 -11.49
C ASN A 57 -5.45 1.53 -11.56
N VAL A 58 -5.42 0.69 -12.60
CA VAL A 58 -4.35 -0.30 -12.82
C VAL A 58 -3.01 0.41 -13.01
N ARG A 59 -3.01 1.50 -13.80
CA ARG A 59 -1.84 2.35 -13.99
C ARG A 59 -1.31 2.90 -12.67
N SER A 60 -2.20 3.47 -11.87
CA SER A 60 -1.85 4.02 -10.55
C SER A 60 -1.28 2.93 -9.63
N ALA A 61 -1.91 1.75 -9.59
CA ALA A 61 -1.44 0.62 -8.79
C ALA A 61 -0.01 0.19 -9.17
N TYR A 62 0.27 0.01 -10.46
CA TYR A 62 1.62 -0.31 -10.95
C TYR A 62 2.64 0.76 -10.53
N HIS A 63 2.34 2.04 -10.74
CA HIS A 63 3.25 3.13 -10.37
C HIS A 63 3.47 3.23 -8.86
N SER A 64 2.47 2.92 -8.05
CA SER A 64 2.61 2.82 -6.61
C SER A 64 3.61 1.74 -6.22
N PHE A 65 3.49 0.52 -6.78
CA PHE A 65 4.48 -0.53 -6.52
C PHE A 65 5.89 -0.11 -6.93
N LYS A 66 6.04 0.50 -8.11
CA LYS A 66 7.35 0.97 -8.60
C LYS A 66 7.94 2.06 -7.70
N ARG A 67 7.14 3.04 -7.27
CA ARG A 67 7.57 4.16 -6.42
C ARG A 67 7.93 3.70 -5.01
N TYR A 68 7.15 2.81 -4.43
CA TYR A 68 7.31 2.38 -3.03
C TYR A 68 8.10 1.08 -2.88
N MET A 69 8.77 0.60 -3.94
CA MET A 69 9.46 -0.67 -3.95
C MET A 69 10.44 -0.83 -2.78
N ASP A 70 11.26 0.18 -2.51
CA ASP A 70 12.23 0.14 -1.40
C ASP A 70 11.55 0.06 -0.04
N TYR A 71 10.41 0.73 0.12
CA TYR A 71 9.65 0.72 1.37
C TYR A 71 8.96 -0.62 1.62
N LEU A 72 8.41 -1.24 0.57
CA LEU A 72 7.74 -2.54 0.67
C LEU A 72 8.69 -3.65 1.13
N PHE A 73 9.98 -3.53 0.80
CA PHE A 73 11.03 -4.48 1.14
C PHE A 73 12.01 -3.95 2.20
N THR A 74 11.58 -2.99 3.03
CA THR A 74 12.39 -2.44 4.12
C THR A 74 12.91 -3.52 5.07
N TYR A 75 12.11 -4.57 5.30
CA TYR A 75 12.48 -5.71 6.13
C TYR A 75 13.65 -6.52 5.57
N GLU A 76 13.85 -6.55 4.25
CA GLU A 76 15.02 -7.19 3.63
C GLU A 76 16.27 -6.34 3.79
N LYS A 77 16.12 -5.01 3.73
CA LYS A 77 17.22 -4.06 3.87
C LYS A 77 17.79 -4.04 5.30
N TYR A 78 16.92 -4.18 6.30
CA TYR A 78 17.29 -4.12 7.72
C TYR A 78 16.90 -5.42 8.44
N GLY A 79 17.52 -6.54 8.03
CA GLY A 79 17.25 -7.87 8.61
C GLY A 79 17.44 -7.92 10.13
N ASP A 80 18.43 -7.16 10.64
CA ASP A 80 18.76 -7.11 12.07
C ASP A 80 17.64 -6.50 12.94
N LEU A 81 16.75 -5.70 12.34
CA LEU A 81 15.65 -5.05 13.04
C LEU A 81 14.44 -5.98 13.22
N ASN A 82 14.49 -7.22 12.72
CA ASN A 82 13.41 -8.21 12.80
C ASN A 82 12.04 -7.64 12.38
N ILE A 83 12.01 -6.80 11.35
CA ILE A 83 10.79 -6.18 10.85
C ILE A 83 9.91 -7.28 10.22
N GLU A 84 8.67 -7.38 10.67
CA GLU A 84 7.70 -8.31 10.10
C GLU A 84 7.39 -7.96 8.63
N LYS A 85 7.18 -8.98 7.80
CA LYS A 85 6.80 -8.80 6.38
C LYS A 85 5.37 -8.25 6.20
N THR A 86 4.58 -8.19 7.26
CA THR A 86 3.15 -7.82 7.23
C THR A 86 2.83 -6.79 8.29
N THR A 87 1.82 -5.98 8.04
CA THR A 87 1.33 -4.93 8.96
C THR A 87 0.36 -5.45 10.04
N ASN A 88 0.13 -6.77 10.13
CA ASN A 88 -0.86 -7.37 11.03
C ASN A 88 -0.73 -6.90 12.49
N ARG A 89 0.50 -6.84 13.02
CA ARG A 89 0.75 -6.36 14.38
C ARG A 89 0.38 -4.88 14.55
N LEU A 90 0.69 -4.05 13.56
CA LEU A 90 0.31 -2.63 13.55
C LEU A 90 -1.20 -2.46 13.44
N GLU A 91 -1.85 -3.21 12.56
CA GLU A 91 -3.31 -3.18 12.39
C GLU A 91 -4.04 -3.58 13.66
N ASN A 92 -3.58 -4.64 14.33
CA ASN A 92 -4.11 -5.06 15.64
C ASN A 92 -3.91 -3.96 16.69
N LEU A 93 -2.69 -3.40 16.81
CA LEU A 93 -2.38 -2.32 17.75
C LEU A 93 -3.29 -1.11 17.52
N PHE A 94 -3.44 -0.66 16.27
CA PHE A 94 -4.29 0.48 15.94
C PHE A 94 -5.78 0.16 16.12
N GLY A 95 -6.21 -1.09 15.87
CA GLY A 95 -7.57 -1.54 16.15
C GLY A 95 -7.90 -1.43 17.65
N GLN A 96 -7.00 -1.90 18.51
CA GLN A 96 -7.13 -1.77 19.96
C GLN A 96 -7.13 -0.30 20.40
N LEU A 97 -6.24 0.52 19.85
CA LEU A 97 -6.19 1.95 20.15
C LEU A 97 -7.51 2.65 19.82
N LYS A 98 -8.02 2.44 18.60
CA LYS A 98 -9.29 3.02 18.13
C LYS A 98 -10.45 2.58 19.00
N LYS A 99 -10.52 1.29 19.35
CA LYS A 99 -11.56 0.75 20.25
C LYS A 99 -11.52 1.42 21.62
N LYS A 100 -10.35 1.61 22.23
CA LYS A 100 -10.29 2.29 23.53
C LYS A 100 -10.63 3.78 23.40
N LEU A 101 -10.18 4.44 22.34
CA LEU A 101 -10.46 5.85 22.10
C LEU A 101 -11.96 6.13 21.83
N SER A 102 -12.68 5.20 21.20
CA SER A 102 -14.11 5.36 20.90
C SER A 102 -14.99 5.42 22.14
N HIS A 103 -14.54 4.90 23.28
CA HIS A 103 -15.24 5.08 24.57
C HIS A 103 -15.05 6.49 25.15
N HIS A 104 -14.18 7.31 24.53
CA HIS A 104 -13.78 8.64 25.00
C HIS A 104 -13.94 9.69 23.88
N THR A 105 -15.10 9.71 23.20
CA THR A 105 -15.37 10.62 22.08
C THR A 105 -15.24 12.10 22.43
N GLY A 106 -15.56 12.46 23.69
CA GLY A 106 -15.51 13.83 24.22
C GLY A 106 -14.11 14.37 24.57
N LEU A 107 -13.02 13.61 24.36
CA LEU A 107 -11.68 14.11 24.68
C LEU A 107 -11.26 15.25 23.74
N THR A 108 -10.70 16.29 24.36
CA THR A 108 -9.98 17.35 23.64
C THR A 108 -8.77 16.77 22.90
N LYS A 109 -8.29 17.47 21.87
CA LYS A 109 -7.10 17.05 21.10
C LYS A 109 -5.89 16.79 22.01
N ARG A 110 -5.69 17.62 23.03
CA ARG A 110 -4.62 17.46 24.03
C ARG A 110 -4.74 16.14 24.78
N HIS A 111 -5.91 15.82 25.31
CA HIS A 111 -6.12 14.58 26.04
C HIS A 111 -6.07 13.34 25.13
N LYS A 112 -6.50 13.45 23.87
CA LYS A 112 -6.32 12.37 22.87
C LYS A 112 -4.83 12.07 22.65
N ILE A 113 -3.97 13.08 22.52
CA ILE A 113 -2.53 12.90 22.38
C ILE A 113 -1.93 12.24 23.63
N MET A 114 -2.33 12.69 24.83
CA MET A 114 -1.87 12.08 26.09
C MET A 114 -2.28 10.61 26.18
N PHE A 115 -3.53 10.30 25.84
CA PHE A 115 -4.05 8.94 25.80
C PHE A 115 -3.25 8.05 24.85
N ILE A 116 -2.98 8.52 23.63
CA ILE A 116 -2.19 7.76 22.64
C ILE A 116 -0.77 7.51 23.16
N LYS A 117 -0.13 8.52 23.77
CA LYS A 117 1.20 8.36 24.37
C LYS A 117 1.19 7.32 25.48
N ASP A 118 0.23 7.40 26.41
CA ASP A 118 0.07 6.41 27.49
C ASP A 118 -0.17 5.00 26.93
N PHE A 119 -1.07 4.87 25.95
CA PHE A 119 -1.39 3.61 25.31
C PHE A 119 -0.16 2.95 24.66
N LEU A 120 0.67 3.73 23.95
CA LEU A 120 1.88 3.21 23.30
C LEU A 120 3.03 2.95 24.28
N ASN A 121 3.06 3.63 25.43
CA ASN A 121 4.08 3.46 26.46
C ASN A 121 3.74 2.37 27.49
N LYS A 122 2.49 1.87 27.52
CA LYS A 122 2.14 0.73 28.36
C LYS A 122 2.97 -0.47 27.96
N LYS A 123 3.89 -0.88 28.84
CA LYS A 123 4.54 -2.18 28.74
C LYS A 123 3.44 -3.24 28.77
N SER A 124 3.48 -4.17 27.83
CA SER A 124 2.65 -5.37 27.86
C SER A 124 2.88 -6.04 29.22
N CYS A 125 1.85 -6.06 30.08
CA CYS A 125 1.84 -6.92 31.25
C CYS A 125 1.72 -8.38 30.82
#